data_AF-A0A8T3WZ23-F1
#
_entry.id   AF-A0A8T3WZ23-F1
#
_cell.length_a   1.000
_cell.length_b   1.000
_cell.length_c   1.000
_cell.angle_alpha   90.00
_cell.angle_beta   90.00
_cell.angle_gamma   90.00
#
_symmetry.space_group_name_H-M   'P 1'
#
loop_
_entity.id
_entity.type
_entity.pdbx_description
1 polymer ?
#
loop_
_entity_poly.entity_id
_entity_poly.type
_entity_poly.pdbx_seq_one_letter_code
_entity_poly.pdbx_strand_id
1 'polypeptide(L)'
;MKLSKLRGIANNAVQPGAWSFPFSSVKPPYAIEVNLVTGRITPEPQGDDVEAHYKKVIAWFHESLKREGIPLSVIEKAVIHLRRETSPACTIIARGKTFSSKE
;
A
#
# COMPACT_ATOMS: atom_id res chain seq x y z
N MET A 1 -10.36 -5.26 18.55
CA MET A 1 -9.53 -4.87 17.39
C MET A 1 -9.16 -6.11 16.60
N LYS A 2 -9.66 -6.28 15.36
CA LYS A 2 -9.40 -7.48 14.54
C LYS A 2 -8.23 -7.21 13.59
N LEU A 3 -7.00 -7.41 14.07
CA LEU A 3 -5.79 -7.33 13.23
C LEU A 3 -5.83 -8.31 12.03
N SER A 4 -6.70 -9.32 12.06
CA SER A 4 -7.00 -10.19 10.91
C SER A 4 -7.47 -9.44 9.66
N LYS A 5 -7.99 -8.22 9.81
CA LYS A 5 -8.42 -7.34 8.71
C LYS A 5 -7.25 -6.70 7.96
N LEU A 6 -6.08 -6.54 8.61
CA LEU A 6 -4.89 -5.95 7.99
C LEU A 6 -4.41 -6.76 6.78
N ARG A 7 -4.56 -8.09 6.79
CA ARG A 7 -4.26 -8.91 5.62
C ARG A 7 -5.18 -8.60 4.43
N GLY A 8 -6.47 -8.37 4.70
CA GLY A 8 -7.43 -7.94 3.66
C GLY A 8 -7.10 -6.55 3.11
N ILE A 9 -6.72 -5.63 4.00
CA ILE A 9 -6.26 -4.29 3.62
C ILE A 9 -4.98 -4.37 2.77
N ALA A 10 -4.02 -5.21 3.15
CA ALA A 10 -2.79 -5.43 2.37
C ALA A 10 -3.09 -5.97 0.97
N ASN A 11 -3.97 -6.97 0.84
CA ASN A 11 -4.39 -7.51 -0.46
C ASN A 11 -5.10 -6.45 -1.33
N ASN A 12 -6.02 -5.68 -0.75
CA ASN A 12 -6.77 -4.66 -1.49
C ASN A 12 -5.88 -3.48 -1.91
N ALA A 13 -4.81 -3.19 -1.15
CA ALA A 13 -3.84 -2.15 -1.49
C ALA A 13 -3.05 -2.46 -2.78
N VAL A 14 -2.97 -3.74 -3.17
CA VAL A 14 -2.21 -4.20 -4.35
C VAL A 14 -3.08 -4.78 -5.46
N GLN A 15 -4.40 -4.89 -5.25
CA GLN A 15 -5.29 -5.48 -6.24
C GLN A 15 -5.55 -4.53 -7.41
N PRO A 16 -5.23 -4.93 -8.65
CA PRO A 16 -5.40 -4.09 -9.85
C PRO A 16 -6.87 -3.80 -10.20
N GLY A 17 -7.84 -4.50 -9.59
CA GLY A 17 -9.28 -4.24 -9.76
C GLY A 17 -9.91 -3.40 -8.65
N ALA A 18 -9.23 -3.18 -7.53
CA ALA A 18 -9.73 -2.31 -6.45
C ALA A 18 -9.53 -0.82 -6.79
N TRP A 19 -8.64 -0.53 -7.74
CA TRP A 19 -8.23 0.81 -8.15
C TRP A 19 -8.17 0.84 -9.68
N SER A 20 -9.21 1.33 -10.37
CA SER A 20 -9.12 1.55 -11.82
C SER A 20 -7.94 2.49 -12.12
N PHE A 21 -6.93 2.03 -12.89
CA PHE A 21 -5.82 2.73 -13.62
C PHE A 21 -4.39 2.20 -13.32
N PRO A 22 -3.35 2.53 -14.15
CA PRO A 22 -3.01 2.04 -15.48
C PRO A 22 -1.68 1.25 -15.46
N PHE A 23 -1.30 0.64 -14.34
CA PHE A 23 -0.01 -0.07 -14.23
C PHE A 23 -0.01 -1.43 -14.96
N SER A 24 -1.17 -1.88 -15.46
CA SER A 24 -1.28 -3.06 -16.32
C SER A 24 -0.40 -2.98 -17.58
N SER A 25 0.07 -1.77 -17.94
CA SER A 25 0.95 -1.57 -19.10
C SER A 25 2.30 -0.92 -18.78
N VAL A 26 2.41 -0.22 -17.65
CA VAL A 26 3.64 0.52 -17.29
C VAL A 26 4.19 -0.04 -15.99
N LYS A 27 5.04 -1.07 -16.07
CA LYS A 27 5.87 -1.46 -14.92
C LYS A 27 6.77 -0.27 -14.56
N PRO A 28 6.82 0.16 -13.29
CA PRO A 28 7.74 1.23 -12.92
C PRO A 28 9.17 0.83 -13.29
N PRO A 29 9.97 1.73 -13.88
CA PRO A 29 11.31 1.39 -14.37
C PRO A 29 12.28 0.99 -13.25
N TYR A 30 11.95 1.32 -12.00
CA TYR A 30 12.71 1.05 -10.79
C TYR A 30 11.78 0.58 -9.66
N ALA A 31 12.37 0.01 -8.60
CA ALA A 31 11.63 -0.37 -7.40
C ALA A 31 11.11 0.88 -6.68
N ILE A 32 9.81 0.89 -6.35
CA ILE A 32 9.17 1.98 -5.60
C ILE A 32 8.61 1.41 -4.29
N GLU A 33 8.87 2.12 -3.20
CA GLU A 33 8.32 1.89 -1.87
C GLU A 33 7.33 3.01 -1.53
N VAL A 34 6.09 2.64 -1.24
CA VAL A 34 5.05 3.59 -0.83
C VAL A 34 4.74 3.34 0.63
N ASN A 35 5.17 4.27 1.49
CA ASN A 35 4.89 4.22 2.91
C ASN A 35 3.49 4.76 3.19
N LEU A 36 2.55 3.85 3.48
CA LEU A 36 1.14 4.17 3.73
C LEU A 36 0.90 4.87 5.06
N VAL A 37 1.86 4.82 6.00
CA VAL A 37 1.76 5.53 7.29
C VAL A 37 2.13 7.00 7.13
N THR A 38 3.28 7.26 6.51
CA THR A 38 3.84 8.62 6.37
C THR A 38 3.39 9.33 5.09
N GLY A 39 2.85 8.57 4.13
CA GLY A 39 2.50 9.05 2.80
C GLY A 39 3.70 9.28 1.88
N ARG A 40 4.92 8.88 2.28
CA ARG A 40 6.13 9.04 1.47
C ARG A 40 6.23 7.96 0.39
N ILE A 41 6.67 8.37 -0.79
CA ILE A 41 6.96 7.48 -1.93
C ILE A 41 8.46 7.57 -2.21
N THR A 42 9.14 6.44 -2.38
CA THR A 42 10.60 6.39 -2.55
C THR A 42 11.00 5.38 -3.64
N PRO A 43 11.83 5.76 -4.63
CA PRO A 43 12.28 7.13 -4.89
C PRO A 43 11.11 8.02 -5.30
N GLU A 44 11.29 9.32 -5.14
CA GLU A 44 10.25 10.30 -5.46
C GLU A 44 9.83 10.13 -6.94
N PRO A 45 8.53 9.95 -7.23
CA PRO A 45 8.08 9.64 -8.57
C PRO A 45 8.30 10.84 -9.50
N GLN A 46 8.92 10.63 -10.66
CA GLN A 46 9.12 11.67 -11.68
C GLN A 46 7.88 11.91 -12.56
N GLY A 47 6.68 11.91 -11.99
CA GLY A 47 5.44 12.14 -12.75
C GLY A 47 4.19 12.23 -11.88
N ASP A 48 3.34 13.22 -12.19
CA ASP A 48 2.12 13.56 -11.43
C ASP A 48 1.14 12.38 -11.30
N ASP A 49 1.02 11.51 -12.31
CA ASP A 49 0.05 10.41 -12.29
C ASP A 49 0.37 9.33 -11.24
N VAL A 50 1.65 9.02 -11.05
CA VAL A 50 2.11 8.01 -10.08
C VAL A 50 1.91 8.52 -8.66
N GLU A 51 2.28 9.78 -8.43
CA GLU A 51 2.10 10.43 -7.14
C GLU A 51 0.62 10.56 -6.78
N ALA A 52 -0.20 11.08 -7.70
CA ALA A 52 -1.64 11.24 -7.49
C ALA A 52 -2.34 9.90 -7.21
N HIS A 53 -1.89 8.82 -7.86
CA HIS A 53 -2.40 7.48 -7.60
C HIS A 53 -2.09 7.02 -6.18
N TYR A 54 -0.82 7.01 -5.78
CA TYR A 54 -0.44 6.51 -4.46
C TYR A 54 -0.96 7.39 -3.32
N LYS A 55 -1.13 8.70 -3.54
CA LYS A 55 -1.86 9.58 -2.63
C LYS A 55 -3.30 9.09 -2.37
N LYS A 56 -4.02 8.63 -3.39
CA LYS A 56 -5.37 8.03 -3.21
C LYS A 56 -5.31 6.72 -2.43
N VAL A 57 -4.32 5.87 -2.69
CA VAL A 57 -4.13 4.60 -1.96
C VAL A 57 -3.80 4.86 -0.48
N ILE A 58 -2.93 5.84 -0.19
CA ILE A 58 -2.60 6.27 1.17
C ILE A 58 -3.87 6.76 1.89
N ALA A 59 -4.65 7.63 1.24
CA ALA A 59 -5.90 8.14 1.82
C ALA A 59 -6.90 7.01 2.11
N TRP A 60 -7.08 6.08 1.16
CA TRP A 60 -7.92 4.90 1.38
C TRP A 60 -7.43 4.00 2.50
N PHE A 61 -6.11 3.83 2.65
CA PHE A 61 -5.53 3.02 3.72
C PHE A 61 -5.93 3.60 5.08
N HIS A 62 -5.78 4.91 5.25
CA HIS A 62 -6.15 5.62 6.49
C HIS A 62 -7.65 5.49 6.78
N GLU A 63 -8.49 5.68 5.76
CA GLU A 63 -9.94 5.52 5.88
C GLU A 63 -10.35 4.08 6.19
N SER A 64 -9.67 3.09 5.62
CA SER A 64 -9.92 1.66 5.88
C SER A 64 -9.56 1.28 7.31
N LEU A 65 -8.42 1.79 7.81
CA LEU A 65 -8.03 1.63 9.21
C LEU A 65 -9.08 2.24 10.14
N LYS A 66 -9.54 3.46 9.85
CA LYS A 66 -10.57 4.16 10.62
C LYS A 66 -11.90 3.39 10.63
N ARG A 67 -12.34 2.89 9.47
CA ARG A 67 -13.57 2.09 9.32
C ARG A 67 -13.52 0.79 10.13
N GLU A 68 -12.36 0.14 10.18
CA GLU A 68 -12.15 -1.10 10.93
C GLU A 68 -11.80 -0.86 12.42
N GLY A 69 -11.76 0.40 12.86
CA GLY A 69 -11.43 0.78 14.25
C GLY A 69 -9.98 0.46 14.64
N ILE A 70 -9.06 0.51 13.68
CA ILE A 70 -7.63 0.27 13.87
C ILE A 70 -6.93 1.63 13.92
N PRO A 71 -6.38 2.05 15.08
CA PRO A 71 -5.65 3.30 15.15
C PRO A 71 -4.33 3.21 14.40
N LEU A 72 -3.96 4.27 13.67
CA LEU A 72 -2.70 4.32 12.91
C LEU A 72 -1.48 4.12 13.82
N SER A 73 -1.56 4.50 15.09
CA SER A 73 -0.49 4.34 16.09
C SER A 73 -0.10 2.89 16.38
N VAL A 74 -0.94 1.91 16.03
CA VAL A 74 -0.57 0.49 16.16
C VAL A 74 0.14 -0.06 14.93
N ILE A 75 0.20 0.72 13.85
CA ILE A 75 0.89 0.37 12.61
C ILE A 75 2.31 0.91 12.70
N GLU A 76 3.28 0.01 12.82
CA GLU A 76 4.71 0.35 12.90
C GLU A 76 5.27 0.60 11.50
N LYS A 77 4.81 -0.17 10.52
CA LYS A 77 5.23 -0.06 9.12
C LYS A 77 4.08 -0.46 8.22
N ALA A 78 3.82 0.27 7.14
CA ALA A 78 2.94 -0.18 6.07
C ALA A 78 3.54 0.29 4.75
N VAL A 79 4.04 -0.64 3.95
CA VAL A 79 4.78 -0.35 2.72
C VAL A 79 4.26 -1.20 1.56
N ILE A 80 3.96 -0.55 0.45
CA ILE A 80 3.76 -1.22 -0.84
C ILE A 80 5.09 -1.23 -1.57
N HIS A 81 5.56 -2.42 -1.93
CA HIS A 81 6.72 -2.62 -2.79
C HIS A 81 6.24 -2.88 -4.21
N LEU A 82 6.64 -2.00 -5.12
CA LEU A 82 6.37 -2.10 -6.54
C LEU A 82 7.69 -2.43 -7.20
N ARG A 83 7.77 -3.58 -7.86
CA ARG A 83 8.98 -4.02 -8.57
C ARG A 83 8.60 -4.34 -10.02
N ARG A 84 9.55 -4.14 -10.93
CA ARG A 84 9.36 -4.44 -12.36
C ARG A 84 9.15 -5.94 -12.62
N GLU A 85 9.79 -6.78 -11.82
CA GLU A 85 9.88 -8.22 -12.08
C GLU A 85 8.81 -9.03 -11.34
N THR A 86 8.21 -8.47 -10.28
CA THR A 86 7.25 -9.18 -9.43
C THR A 86 5.94 -8.42 -9.30
N SER A 87 4.88 -9.14 -8.94
CA SER A 87 3.61 -8.52 -8.53
C SER A 87 3.84 -7.52 -7.37
N PRO A 88 3.04 -6.45 -7.30
CA PRO A 88 3.06 -5.53 -6.17
C PRO A 88 2.77 -6.28 -4.87
N ALA A 89 3.57 -6.01 -3.83
CA ALA A 89 3.42 -6.64 -2.52
C ALA A 89 3.27 -5.59 -1.43
N CYS A 90 2.21 -5.66 -0.64
CA CYS A 90 2.00 -4.79 0.51
C CYS A 90 2.37 -5.52 1.79
N THR A 91 3.19 -4.89 2.63
CA THR A 91 3.59 -5.40 3.93
C THR A 91 3.16 -4.41 5.01
N ILE A 92 2.35 -4.88 5.96
CA ILE A 92 1.91 -4.12 7.12
C ILE A 92 2.46 -4.80 8.38
N ILE A 93 3.20 -4.07 9.20
CA ILE A 93 3.68 -4.49 10.52
C ILE A 93 2.87 -3.72 11.56
N ALA A 94 2.21 -4.45 12.46
CA ALA A 94 1.44 -3.88 13.54
C ALA A 94 1.58 -4.72 14.82
N ARG A 95 2.01 -4.09 15.91
CA ARG A 95 2.27 -4.72 17.22
C ARG A 95 3.19 -5.95 17.11
N GLY A 96 4.29 -5.82 16.37
CA GLY A 96 5.27 -6.88 16.13
C GLY A 96 4.78 -8.02 15.22
N LYS A 97 3.58 -7.90 14.61
CA LYS A 97 3.04 -8.90 13.68
C LYS A 97 3.06 -8.38 12.25
N THR A 98 3.53 -9.23 11.33
CA THR A 98 3.59 -8.92 9.90
C THR A 98 2.37 -9.48 9.17
N PHE A 99 1.77 -8.64 8.33
CA PHE A 99 0.64 -8.94 7.47
C PHE A 99 1.02 -8.55 6.04
N SER A 100 1.31 -9.54 5.20
CA SER A 100 1.59 -9.34 3.78
C SER A 100 0.36 -9.65 2.91
N SER A 101 0.27 -8.98 1.76
CA SER A 101 -0.55 -9.47 0.65
C SER A 101 -0.02 -10.82 0.18
N LYS A 102 -0.91 -11.73 -0.24
CA LYS A 102 -0.45 -13.00 -0.85
C LYS A 102 0.23 -12.68 -2.18
N GLU A 103 1.40 -13.29 -2.40
CA GLU A 103 2.06 -13.35 -3.71
C GLU A 103 1.20 -14.06 -4.75
#